data_AF-A0A0C3PIU5-F1
#
_entry.id   AF-A0A0C3PIU5-F1
#
_cell.length_a   1.000
_cell.length_b   1.000
_cell.length_c   1.000
_cell.angle_alpha   90.00
_cell.angle_beta   90.00
_cell.angle_gamma   90.00
#
_symmetry.space_group_name_H-M   'P 1'
#
loop_
_entity.id
_entity.type
_entity.pdbx_description
1 polymer ?
#
loop_
_entity_poly.entity_id
_entity_poly.type
_entity_poly.pdbx_seq_one_letter_code
_entity_poly.pdbx_strand_id
1 'polypeptide(L)'
;MSTTSTSTFIPAQSTDNIQLVITAENAKQVVKEAARVTMQELRGLQGWDSMHWCKVAQLVWAQLGMVCMVVEHLPPAFKIPLHLIAINMHMVDLAIIMVMQMWPPFNQMMMAQEANVKDHPWYCLHHQPKSHPYYKVMEELTGPLSRAKHQAQPVDKGKGKELGMDEAQGIQLPGEH
;
A
#
# COMPACT_ATOMS: atom_id res chain seq x y z
N MET A 1 29.00 -28.11 -23.46
CA MET A 1 28.60 -26.77 -23.94
C MET A 1 27.38 -26.96 -24.83
N SER A 2 26.21 -26.36 -24.67
CA SER A 2 25.75 -25.32 -23.74
C SER A 2 24.26 -25.56 -23.46
N THR A 3 23.84 -25.39 -22.21
CA THR A 3 22.45 -25.42 -21.76
C THR A 3 21.81 -24.04 -21.97
N THR A 4 20.77 -23.95 -22.79
CA THR A 4 19.94 -22.75 -22.94
C THR A 4 18.80 -22.83 -21.92
N SER A 5 18.88 -22.03 -20.86
CA SER A 5 17.78 -21.86 -19.91
C SER A 5 16.81 -20.80 -20.44
N THR A 6 15.74 -21.25 -21.09
CA THR A 6 14.58 -20.43 -21.39
C THR A 6 13.83 -20.17 -20.09
N SER A 7 13.97 -18.96 -19.54
CA SER A 7 13.17 -18.51 -18.40
C SER A 7 11.79 -18.08 -18.90
N THR A 8 10.83 -19.01 -18.84
CA THR A 8 9.42 -18.74 -19.07
C THR A 8 8.88 -17.96 -17.88
N PHE A 9 8.66 -16.66 -18.06
CA PHE A 9 7.89 -15.86 -17.11
C PHE A 9 6.42 -16.29 -17.23
N ILE A 10 5.92 -17.02 -16.23
CA ILE A 10 4.51 -17.41 -16.12
C ILE A 10 3.76 -16.19 -15.56
N PRO A 11 2.85 -15.54 -16.31
CA PRO A 11 1.94 -14.56 -15.73
C PRO A 11 0.96 -15.33 -14.85
N ALA A 12 0.99 -15.08 -13.55
CA ALA A 12 -0.03 -15.58 -12.63
C ALA A 12 -1.41 -15.13 -13.13
N GLN A 13 -2.34 -16.07 -13.06
CA GLN A 13 -3.61 -16.05 -13.74
C GLN A 13 -4.49 -14.86 -13.35
N SER A 14 -5.23 -14.38 -14.35
CA SER A 14 -6.36 -13.47 -14.26
C SER A 14 -7.26 -13.86 -13.08
N THR A 15 -7.32 -13.00 -12.07
CA THR A 15 -8.44 -12.97 -11.13
C THR A 15 -9.18 -11.68 -11.43
N ASP A 16 -10.34 -11.85 -12.06
CA ASP A 16 -11.29 -10.78 -12.34
C ASP A 16 -11.65 -10.03 -11.05
N ASN A 17 -11.67 -8.70 -11.12
CA ASN A 17 -12.12 -7.77 -10.07
C ASN A 17 -11.27 -7.70 -8.79
N ILE A 18 -9.97 -7.45 -8.93
CA ILE A 18 -9.21 -6.85 -7.82
C ILE A 18 -9.59 -5.36 -7.77
N GLN A 19 -10.59 -5.00 -6.98
CA GLN A 19 -10.49 -3.72 -6.27
C GLN A 19 -9.12 -3.77 -5.61
N LEU A 20 -8.18 -2.96 -6.09
CA LEU A 20 -6.87 -2.82 -5.47
C LEU A 20 -7.16 -2.37 -4.05
N VAL A 21 -7.21 -3.30 -3.11
CA VAL A 21 -7.29 -2.97 -1.70
C VAL A 21 -5.93 -2.37 -1.41
N ILE A 22 -5.85 -1.03 -1.49
CA ILE A 22 -4.63 -0.29 -1.18
C ILE A 22 -4.45 -0.39 0.33
N THR A 23 -3.80 -1.47 0.76
CA THR A 23 -3.38 -1.64 2.13
C THR A 23 -2.19 -0.73 2.40
N ALA A 24 -2.02 -0.32 3.66
CA ALA A 24 -0.90 0.51 4.07
C ALA A 24 0.46 -0.14 3.75
N GLU A 25 0.58 -1.47 3.86
CA GLU A 25 1.82 -2.17 3.46
C GLU A 25 2.04 -2.16 1.95
N ASN A 26 1.01 -2.37 1.14
CA ASN A 26 1.13 -2.28 -0.31
C ASN A 26 1.53 -0.85 -0.73
N ALA A 27 0.90 0.18 -0.13
CA ALA A 27 1.24 1.58 -0.38
C ALA A 27 2.72 1.87 -0.08
N LYS A 28 3.25 1.39 1.05
CA LYS A 28 4.68 1.52 1.38
C LYS A 28 5.58 0.86 0.32
N GLN A 29 5.20 -0.33 -0.16
CA GLN A 29 6.00 -1.05 -1.16
C GLN A 29 6.01 -0.30 -2.48
N VAL A 30 4.86 0.21 -2.94
CA VAL A 30 4.78 1.04 -4.13
C VAL A 30 5.70 2.27 -4.02
N VAL A 31 5.66 2.99 -2.90
CA VAL A 31 6.54 4.17 -2.74
C VAL A 31 8.02 3.80 -2.68
N LYS A 32 8.38 2.72 -1.98
CA LYS A 32 9.78 2.25 -1.93
C LYS A 32 10.29 1.84 -3.31
N GLU A 33 9.48 1.11 -4.06
CA GLU A 33 9.86 0.64 -5.38
C GLU A 33 9.92 1.79 -6.38
N ALA A 34 8.94 2.69 -6.36
CA ALA A 34 8.96 3.91 -7.16
C ALA A 34 10.21 4.74 -6.88
N ALA A 35 10.58 4.90 -5.60
CA ALA A 35 11.80 5.60 -5.21
C ALA A 35 13.06 4.93 -5.75
N ARG A 36 13.12 3.59 -5.67
CA ARG A 36 14.26 2.78 -6.10
C ARG A 36 14.43 2.83 -7.62
N VAL A 37 13.36 2.53 -8.37
CA VAL A 37 13.34 2.55 -9.84
C VAL A 37 13.69 3.94 -10.35
N THR A 38 13.03 4.98 -9.83
CA THR A 38 13.31 6.37 -10.20
C THR A 38 14.78 6.72 -9.98
N MET A 39 15.35 6.38 -8.81
CA MET A 39 16.75 6.68 -8.52
C MET A 39 17.74 5.91 -9.41
N GLN A 40 17.43 4.65 -9.73
CA GLN A 40 18.26 3.82 -10.59
C GLN A 40 18.34 4.39 -12.00
N GLU A 41 17.19 4.76 -12.57
CA GLU A 41 17.06 5.27 -13.93
C GLU A 41 17.67 6.68 -14.06
N LEU A 42 17.45 7.52 -13.05
CA LEU A 42 18.06 8.85 -12.99
C LEU A 42 19.59 8.79 -12.88
N ARG A 43 20.16 7.82 -12.16
CA ARG A 43 21.62 7.62 -12.12
C ARG A 43 22.17 7.11 -13.45
N GLY A 44 21.39 6.33 -14.20
CA GLY A 44 21.77 5.82 -15.51
C GLY A 44 21.84 6.88 -16.61
N LEU A 45 21.22 8.06 -16.40
CA LEU A 45 21.14 9.14 -17.40
C LEU A 45 22.41 9.98 -17.58
N GLN A 46 23.45 9.81 -16.75
CA GLN A 46 24.61 10.71 -16.78
C GLN A 46 25.36 10.60 -18.13
N GLY A 47 25.18 11.61 -19.00
CA GLY A 47 25.87 11.73 -20.30
C GLY A 47 25.11 11.23 -21.53
N TRP A 48 23.79 11.03 -21.46
CA TRP A 48 22.99 10.42 -22.54
C TRP A 48 22.21 11.46 -23.38
N ASP A 49 21.75 11.06 -24.58
CA ASP A 49 21.04 11.91 -25.53
C ASP A 49 19.55 12.19 -25.15
N SER A 50 18.91 13.08 -25.91
CA SER A 50 17.53 13.52 -25.69
C SER A 50 16.47 12.42 -25.80
N MET A 51 16.71 11.36 -26.58
CA MET A 51 15.73 10.28 -26.78
C MET A 51 15.68 9.33 -25.58
N HIS A 52 16.82 9.04 -24.97
CA HIS A 52 16.89 8.25 -23.76
C HIS A 52 16.29 8.97 -22.57
N TRP A 53 16.54 10.27 -22.51
CA TRP A 53 15.92 11.16 -21.56
C TRP A 53 14.38 11.11 -21.63
N CYS A 54 13.78 11.09 -22.82
CA CYS A 54 12.32 11.04 -22.97
C CYS A 54 11.74 9.79 -22.31
N LYS A 55 12.39 8.64 -22.51
CA LYS A 55 11.97 7.36 -21.91
C LYS A 55 12.06 7.39 -20.39
N VAL A 56 13.14 7.95 -19.85
CA VAL A 56 13.29 8.05 -18.39
C VAL A 56 12.27 9.03 -17.80
N ALA A 57 12.00 10.17 -18.44
CA ALA A 57 10.93 11.07 -18.00
C ALA A 57 9.56 10.36 -17.99
N GLN A 58 9.21 9.61 -19.04
CA GLN A 58 7.95 8.84 -19.07
C GLN A 58 7.88 7.82 -17.92
N LEU A 59 8.97 7.11 -17.66
CA LEU A 59 9.05 6.15 -16.57
C LEU A 59 8.90 6.81 -15.21
N VAL A 60 9.65 7.88 -14.95
CA VAL A 60 9.57 8.64 -13.69
C VAL A 60 8.18 9.21 -13.47
N TRP A 61 7.53 9.71 -14.53
CA TRP A 61 6.15 10.18 -14.47
C TRP A 61 5.17 9.05 -14.10
N ALA A 62 5.33 7.86 -14.69
CA ALA A 62 4.52 6.70 -14.34
C ALA A 62 4.71 6.27 -12.87
N GLN A 63 5.96 6.29 -12.38
CA GLN A 63 6.26 6.00 -10.97
C GLN A 63 5.63 7.04 -10.03
N LEU A 64 5.70 8.32 -10.37
CA LEU A 64 5.03 9.39 -9.62
C LEU A 64 3.51 9.19 -9.61
N GLY A 65 2.91 8.86 -10.76
CA GLY A 65 1.48 8.56 -10.85
C GLY A 65 1.07 7.43 -9.89
N MET A 66 1.86 6.36 -9.80
CA MET A 66 1.60 5.28 -8.83
C MET A 66 1.71 5.76 -7.38
N VAL A 67 2.70 6.61 -7.07
CA VAL A 67 2.84 7.19 -5.72
C VAL A 67 1.64 8.08 -5.38
N CYS A 68 1.19 8.93 -6.30
CA CYS A 68 -0.01 9.77 -6.12
C CYS A 68 -1.24 8.94 -5.76
N MET A 69 -1.42 7.77 -6.36
CA MET A 69 -2.56 6.89 -6.10
C MET A 69 -2.53 6.25 -4.70
N VAL A 70 -1.36 6.13 -4.07
CA VAL A 70 -1.21 5.42 -2.79
C VAL A 70 -0.81 6.30 -1.62
N VAL A 71 -0.48 7.57 -1.86
CA VAL A 71 0.10 8.48 -0.86
C VAL A 71 -0.82 8.68 0.36
N GLU A 72 -2.13 8.74 0.14
CA GLU A 72 -3.13 8.91 1.21
C GLU A 72 -3.31 7.65 2.08
N HIS A 73 -2.87 6.50 1.57
CA HIS A 73 -2.94 5.22 2.26
C HIS A 73 -1.66 4.87 3.02
N LEU A 74 -0.65 5.75 2.98
CA LEU A 74 0.59 5.53 3.70
C LEU A 74 0.35 5.63 5.21
N PRO A 75 1.00 4.76 6.01
CA PRO A 75 0.94 4.92 7.45
C PRO A 75 1.55 6.27 7.84
N PRO A 76 1.02 6.96 8.85
CA PRO A 76 1.47 8.31 9.19
C PRO A 76 2.96 8.41 9.57
N ALA A 77 3.55 7.34 10.09
CA ALA A 77 4.98 7.30 10.45
C ALA A 77 5.91 7.02 9.25
N PHE A 78 5.37 6.65 8.09
CA PHE A 78 6.17 6.29 6.92
C PHE A 78 6.65 7.54 6.18
N LYS A 79 7.95 7.81 6.15
CA LYS A 79 8.48 8.98 5.44
C LYS A 79 8.65 8.70 3.95
N ILE A 80 8.02 9.51 3.10
CA ILE A 80 8.25 9.48 1.65
C ILE A 80 9.69 9.98 1.37
N PRO A 81 10.46 9.29 0.51
CA PRO A 81 11.81 9.73 0.15
C PRO A 81 11.86 11.14 -0.45
N LEU A 82 12.80 11.97 0.01
CA LEU A 82 12.89 13.39 -0.36
C LEU A 82 13.09 13.62 -1.86
N HIS A 83 13.84 12.74 -2.53
CA HIS A 83 14.05 12.83 -3.97
C HIS A 83 12.75 12.63 -4.75
N LEU A 84 11.86 11.73 -4.32
CA LEU A 84 10.54 11.59 -4.94
C LEU A 84 9.69 12.86 -4.78
N ILE A 85 9.75 13.48 -3.59
CA ILE A 85 9.03 14.72 -3.32
C ILE A 85 9.57 15.85 -4.20
N ALA A 86 10.90 15.99 -4.30
CA ALA A 86 11.53 16.99 -5.14
C ALA A 86 11.24 16.77 -6.62
N ILE A 87 11.22 15.51 -7.09
CA ILE A 87 10.81 15.20 -8.46
C ILE A 87 9.37 15.62 -8.68
N ASN A 88 8.44 15.30 -7.77
CA ASN A 88 7.05 15.74 -7.88
C ASN A 88 6.92 17.28 -7.92
N MET A 89 7.74 18.01 -7.15
CA MET A 89 7.77 19.47 -7.17
C MET A 89 8.22 20.06 -8.51
N HIS A 90 9.26 19.46 -9.12
CA HIS A 90 9.89 20.00 -10.31
C HIS A 90 9.32 19.46 -11.61
N MET A 91 8.60 18.34 -11.55
CA MET A 91 7.99 17.69 -12.70
C MET A 91 6.57 18.22 -12.90
N VAL A 92 6.45 19.36 -13.59
CA VAL A 92 5.20 20.13 -13.70
C VAL A 92 4.19 19.46 -14.64
N ASP A 93 4.66 18.94 -15.78
CA ASP A 93 3.84 18.23 -16.76
C ASP A 93 4.77 17.46 -17.73
N LEU A 94 4.49 16.17 -17.93
CA LEU A 94 5.23 15.34 -18.88
C LEU A 94 5.20 15.92 -20.31
N ALA A 95 4.04 16.44 -20.76
CA ALA A 95 3.89 17.01 -22.10
C ALA A 95 4.75 18.27 -22.26
N ILE A 96 4.78 19.15 -21.25
CA ILE A 96 5.63 20.36 -21.26
C ILE A 96 7.11 19.96 -21.30
N ILE A 97 7.49 18.99 -20.47
CA ILE A 97 8.85 18.44 -20.44
C ILE A 97 9.24 17.92 -21.83
N MET A 98 8.40 17.09 -22.47
CA MET A 98 8.66 16.57 -23.82
C MET A 98 8.78 17.66 -24.88
N VAL A 99 7.92 18.67 -24.85
CA VAL A 99 7.91 19.77 -25.84
C VAL A 99 9.13 20.67 -25.67
N MET A 100 9.46 21.04 -24.44
CA MET A 100 10.58 21.93 -24.17
C MET A 100 11.94 21.22 -24.28
N GLN A 101 11.95 19.87 -24.29
CA GLN A 101 13.15 19.04 -24.13
C GLN A 101 14.05 19.51 -22.98
N MET A 102 13.43 20.14 -21.99
CA MET A 102 14.11 20.78 -20.89
C MET A 102 13.97 19.87 -19.68
N TRP A 103 15.11 19.38 -19.23
CA TRP A 103 15.14 18.56 -18.03
C TRP A 103 14.82 19.40 -16.80
N PRO A 104 13.98 18.90 -15.88
CA PRO A 104 13.87 19.49 -14.56
C PRO A 104 15.25 19.52 -13.88
N PRO A 105 15.46 20.39 -12.88
CA PRO A 105 16.80 20.66 -12.36
C PRO A 105 17.40 19.43 -11.65
N PHE A 106 18.13 18.59 -12.39
CA PHE A 106 18.60 17.26 -11.95
C PHE A 106 19.33 17.30 -10.61
N ASN A 107 20.32 18.17 -10.49
CA ASN A 107 21.12 18.29 -9.28
C ASN A 107 20.27 18.71 -8.07
N GLN A 108 19.25 19.55 -8.27
CA GLN A 108 18.36 19.99 -7.19
C GLN A 108 17.44 18.85 -6.75
N MET A 109 16.94 18.04 -7.69
CA MET A 109 16.11 16.87 -7.38
C MET A 109 16.91 15.79 -6.64
N MET A 110 18.14 15.53 -7.07
CA MET A 110 18.97 14.45 -6.54
C MET A 110 19.60 14.79 -5.18
N MET A 111 19.85 16.07 -4.93
CA MET A 111 20.45 16.57 -3.68
C MET A 111 19.41 17.23 -2.77
N ALA A 112 18.12 16.94 -2.98
CA ALA A 112 17.04 17.54 -2.23
C ALA A 112 17.19 17.26 -0.73
N GLN A 113 17.13 18.33 0.05
CA GLN A 113 17.12 18.30 1.51
C GLN A 113 15.72 18.63 2.01
N GLU A 114 15.48 18.38 3.29
CA GLU A 114 14.18 18.67 3.92
C GLU A 114 13.77 20.14 3.73
N ALA A 115 14.72 21.07 3.82
CA ALA A 115 14.47 22.50 3.61
C ALA A 115 13.92 22.82 2.21
N ASN A 116 14.24 22.01 1.20
CA ASN A 116 13.77 22.20 -0.17
C ASN A 116 12.32 21.72 -0.36
N VAL A 117 11.86 20.78 0.46
CA VAL A 117 10.57 20.09 0.28
C VAL A 117 9.60 20.29 1.45
N LYS A 118 9.99 21.05 2.47
CA LYS A 118 9.24 21.21 3.73
C LYS A 118 7.80 21.70 3.54
N ASP A 119 7.55 22.49 2.50
CA ASP A 119 6.24 23.08 2.22
C ASP A 119 5.40 22.18 1.29
N HIS A 120 5.96 21.06 0.82
CA HIS A 120 5.25 20.15 -0.06
C HIS A 120 4.21 19.31 0.72
N PRO A 121 2.98 19.13 0.18
CA PRO A 121 1.94 18.37 0.86
C PRO A 121 2.38 16.98 1.33
N TRP A 122 3.12 16.24 0.48
CA TRP A 122 3.65 14.92 0.82
C TRP A 122 4.63 14.92 1.98
N TYR A 123 5.42 15.99 2.16
CA TYR A 123 6.29 16.12 3.33
C TYR A 123 5.45 16.41 4.58
N CYS A 124 4.44 17.27 4.46
CA CYS A 124 3.55 17.67 5.56
C CYS A 124 2.66 16.53 6.08
N LEU A 125 2.31 15.54 5.25
CA LEU A 125 1.47 14.38 5.64
C LEU A 125 1.99 13.67 6.91
N HIS A 126 3.31 13.64 7.10
CA HIS A 126 3.96 12.94 8.21
C HIS A 126 4.34 13.86 9.38
N HIS A 127 4.17 15.17 9.20
CA HIS A 127 4.43 16.19 10.22
C HIS A 127 3.15 16.70 10.88
N GLN A 128 1.99 16.11 10.54
CA GLN A 128 0.75 16.45 11.22
C GLN A 128 0.86 16.12 12.72
N PRO A 129 0.39 17.02 13.60
CA PRO A 129 0.45 16.80 15.02
C PRO A 129 -0.36 15.54 15.39
N LYS A 130 0.14 14.77 16.36
CA LYS A 130 -0.52 13.55 16.88
C LYS A 130 -1.94 13.79 17.41
N SER A 131 -2.33 15.05 17.60
CA SER A 131 -3.70 15.45 17.93
C SER A 131 -4.67 15.39 16.74
N HIS A 132 -4.19 15.10 15.53
CA HIS A 132 -5.06 14.95 14.37
C HIS A 132 -6.02 13.76 14.57
N PRO A 133 -7.34 13.91 14.31
CA PRO A 133 -8.34 12.88 14.59
C PRO A 133 -8.00 11.50 14.03
N TYR A 134 -7.28 11.47 12.91
CA TYR A 134 -6.77 10.25 12.28
C TYR A 134 -5.88 9.40 13.22
N TYR A 135 -4.97 10.02 13.99
CA TYR A 135 -4.10 9.28 14.91
C TYR A 135 -4.88 8.67 16.09
N LYS A 136 -5.90 9.38 16.60
CA LYS A 136 -6.77 8.87 17.66
C LYS A 136 -7.55 7.63 17.21
N VAL A 137 -8.09 7.66 15.98
CA VAL A 137 -8.81 6.53 15.38
C VAL A 137 -7.86 5.34 15.14
N MET A 138 -6.65 5.59 14.63
CA MET A 138 -5.67 4.52 14.40
C MET A 138 -5.17 3.91 15.70
N GLU A 139 -4.92 4.70 16.75
CA GLU A 139 -4.53 4.21 18.07
C GLU A 139 -5.64 3.36 18.72
N GLU A 140 -6.92 3.73 18.55
CA GLU A 140 -8.05 2.90 18.98
C GLU A 140 -8.14 1.57 18.20
N LEU A 141 -7.84 1.57 16.90
CA LEU A 141 -7.90 0.38 16.05
C LEU A 141 -6.70 -0.57 16.22
N THR A 142 -5.49 -0.05 16.46
CA THR A 142 -4.27 -0.86 16.63
C THR A 142 -3.83 -1.03 18.08
N GLY A 143 -4.47 -0.35 19.03
CA GLY A 143 -4.19 -0.47 20.45
C GLY A 143 -4.56 -1.85 21.03
N PRO A 144 -3.94 -2.26 22.16
CA PRO A 144 -4.17 -3.58 22.78
C PRO A 144 -5.64 -3.90 23.07
N LEU A 145 -6.49 -2.87 23.21
CA LEU A 145 -7.91 -2.97 23.50
C LEU A 145 -8.72 -3.62 22.37
N SER A 146 -8.37 -3.36 21.10
CA SER A 146 -9.06 -3.96 19.95
C SER A 146 -8.68 -5.43 19.78
N ARG A 147 -7.42 -5.80 20.03
CA ARG A 147 -6.97 -7.22 20.04
C ARG A 147 -7.74 -8.04 21.09
N ALA A 148 -8.02 -7.45 22.26
CA ALA A 148 -8.79 -8.11 23.31
C ALA A 148 -10.26 -8.31 22.93
N LYS A 149 -10.92 -7.35 22.28
CA LYS A 149 -12.32 -7.50 21.83
C LYS A 149 -12.50 -8.57 20.74
N HIS A 150 -11.53 -8.73 19.84
CA HIS A 150 -11.60 -9.78 18.82
C HIS A 150 -11.27 -11.19 19.35
N GLN A 151 -10.56 -11.30 20.48
CA GLN A 151 -10.29 -12.58 21.15
C GLN A 151 -11.31 -12.95 22.22
N ALA A 152 -12.12 -12.00 22.69
CA ALA A 152 -13.13 -12.21 23.72
C ALA A 152 -14.55 -12.47 23.16
N GLN A 153 -14.72 -12.70 21.85
CA GLN A 153 -15.97 -13.28 21.36
C GLN A 153 -16.02 -14.76 21.78
N PRO A 154 -16.94 -15.16 22.67
CA PRO A 154 -17.13 -16.57 22.94
C PRO A 154 -17.64 -17.21 21.64
N VAL A 155 -16.88 -18.18 21.11
CA VAL A 155 -17.43 -19.14 20.15
C VAL A 155 -18.61 -19.81 20.86
N ASP A 156 -19.83 -19.48 20.43
CA ASP A 156 -21.04 -20.18 20.83
C ASP A 156 -20.89 -21.65 20.38
N LYS A 157 -20.35 -22.47 21.28
CA LYS A 157 -20.40 -23.92 21.16
C LYS A 157 -21.85 -24.30 21.40
N GLY A 158 -22.62 -24.32 20.32
CA GLY A 158 -23.98 -24.84 20.29
C GLY A 158 -24.04 -26.17 21.05
N LYS A 159 -24.70 -26.14 22.21
CA LYS A 159 -24.89 -27.29 23.07
C LYS A 159 -26.35 -27.70 23.01
N GLY A 160 -26.57 -28.91 22.49
CA GLY A 160 -27.65 -29.78 22.93
C GLY A 160 -28.83 -29.95 21.98
N LYS A 161 -28.99 -31.17 21.48
CA LYS A 161 -30.23 -31.94 21.72
C LYS A 161 -29.95 -33.44 21.59
N GLU A 162 -29.69 -34.05 22.74
CA GLU A 162 -29.85 -35.49 22.97
C GLU A 162 -31.29 -35.66 23.48
N LEU A 163 -32.12 -36.36 22.70
CA LEU A 163 -33.50 -36.66 23.05
C LEU A 163 -33.50 -37.73 24.16
N GLY A 164 -33.69 -37.31 25.40
CA GLY A 164 -34.19 -38.16 26.48
C GLY A 164 -35.67 -37.85 26.69
N MET A 165 -36.55 -38.68 26.14
CA MET A 165 -37.97 -38.70 26.54
C MET A 165 -38.11 -39.75 27.64
N ASP A 166 -38.37 -39.29 28.85
CA ASP A 166 -38.99 -40.12 29.88
C ASP A 166 -40.01 -39.24 30.61
N GLU A 167 -41.28 -39.38 30.23
CA GLU A 167 -42.40 -38.80 30.97
C GLU A 167 -43.32 -39.95 31.36
N ALA A 168 -43.12 -40.42 32.58
CA ALA A 168 -43.99 -41.36 33.25
C ALA A 168 -45.36 -40.72 33.52
N GLN A 169 -46.41 -41.29 32.94
CA GLN A 169 -47.78 -41.11 33.43
C GLN A 169 -48.39 -42.47 33.83
N GLY A 170 -48.71 -42.55 35.12
CA GLY A 170 -49.82 -43.26 35.75
C GLY A 170 -50.47 -44.48 35.07
N ILE A 171 -50.19 -45.65 35.63
CA ILE A 171 -51.15 -46.66 36.16
C ILE A 171 -52.51 -46.81 35.46
N GLN A 172 -52.71 -47.93 34.74
CA GLN A 172 -53.77 -48.92 35.06
C GLN A 172 -53.61 -50.21 34.24
N LEU A 173 -53.43 -51.33 34.95
CA LEU A 173 -53.71 -52.69 34.48
C LEU A 173 -55.18 -53.03 34.81
N PRO A 174 -55.82 -53.86 34.00
CA PRO A 174 -56.15 -55.22 34.47
C PRO A 174 -55.73 -56.24 33.40
N GLY A 175 -55.15 -57.39 33.73
CA GLY A 175 -55.69 -58.40 34.63
C GLY A 175 -55.81 -59.68 33.79
N GLU A 176 -55.09 -60.72 34.19
CA GLU A 176 -54.95 -62.01 33.50
C GLU A 176 -56.31 -62.72 33.31
N HIS A 177 -56.55 -63.26 32.10
CA HIS A 177 -56.91 -64.66 31.85
C HIS A 177 -57.03 -64.95 30.35
#